data_AF-A0A936LXX9-F1
#
_entry.id   AF-A0A936LXX9-F1
#
_cell.length_a   1.000
_cell.length_b   1.000
_cell.length_c   1.000
_cell.angle_alpha   90.00
_cell.angle_beta   90.00
_cell.angle_gamma   90.00
#
_symmetry.space_group_name_H-M   'P 1'
#
loop_
_entity.id
_entity.type
_entity.pdbx_description
1 polymer ?
#
loop_
_entity_poly.entity_id
_entity_poly.type
_entity_poly.pdbx_seq_one_letter_code
_entity_poly.pdbx_strand_id
1 'polypeptide(L)'
;MKNILSILSLFALILVLPSCKEQSKTEAPAETTEATAAPPAAAPAADPALTVPPPTTAPPTAEPAQNAKGVWHYTCPKGCPGGAGAQGKCAKCGSDLAHNAGYHQQ
;
A
#
# COMPACT_ATOMS: atom_id res chain seq x y z
N MET A 1 -19.95 -29.11 36.31
CA MET A 1 -21.21 -28.99 35.53
C MET A 1 -21.60 -27.54 35.26
N LYS A 2 -20.66 -26.68 34.84
CA LYS A 2 -20.94 -25.29 34.41
C LYS A 2 -20.42 -24.98 33.00
N ASN A 3 -19.82 -25.97 32.33
CA ASN A 3 -19.04 -25.80 31.10
C ASN A 3 -19.68 -26.56 29.92
N ILE A 4 -20.82 -27.22 30.16
CA ILE A 4 -21.51 -28.09 29.20
C ILE A 4 -22.73 -27.36 28.58
N LEU A 5 -23.17 -26.25 29.20
CA LEU A 5 -24.33 -25.47 28.75
C LEU A 5 -23.98 -24.37 27.73
N SER A 6 -22.70 -24.04 27.55
CA SER A 6 -22.28 -23.01 26.58
C SER A 6 -21.99 -23.54 25.17
N ILE A 7 -21.95 -24.86 25.00
CA ILE A 7 -21.62 -25.54 23.73
C ILE A 7 -22.86 -25.70 22.82
N LEU A 8 -24.07 -25.51 23.37
CA LEU A 8 -25.34 -25.63 22.65
C LEU A 8 -25.87 -24.31 22.04
N SER A 9 -25.16 -23.19 22.20
CA SER A 9 -25.61 -21.86 21.73
C SER A 9 -24.84 -21.29 20.52
N LEU A 10 -23.87 -22.02 19.96
CA LEU A 10 -23.03 -21.51 18.85
C LEU A 10 -22.96 -22.46 17.64
N PHE A 11 -24.04 -23.21 17.38
CA PHE A 11 -24.15 -24.08 16.21
C PHE A 11 -25.37 -23.75 15.33
N ALA A 12 -25.96 -22.56 15.49
CA ALA A 12 -27.18 -22.13 14.81
C ALA A 12 -27.02 -20.84 13.96
N LEU A 13 -25.80 -20.54 13.48
CA LEU A 13 -25.56 -19.41 12.57
C LEU A 13 -24.82 -19.83 11.28
N ILE A 14 -25.12 -21.04 10.81
CA ILE A 14 -24.77 -21.51 9.47
C ILE A 14 -26.09 -21.91 8.84
N LEU A 15 -26.68 -21.03 8.02
CA LEU A 15 -27.66 -21.31 6.94
C LEU A 15 -28.38 -20.01 6.53
N VAL A 16 -27.67 -19.10 5.84
CA VAL A 16 -28.31 -18.23 4.85
C VAL A 16 -27.41 -18.19 3.60
N LEU A 17 -27.96 -18.74 2.53
CA LEU A 17 -27.39 -19.02 1.22
C LEU A 17 -27.13 -17.74 0.38
N PRO A 18 -26.33 -17.85 -0.70
CA PRO A 18 -25.74 -16.74 -1.46
C PRO A 18 -26.74 -16.12 -2.43
N SER A 19 -26.67 -14.80 -2.64
CA SER A 19 -27.52 -14.08 -3.58
C SER A 19 -26.71 -13.22 -4.56
N CYS A 20 -27.09 -13.36 -5.83
CA CYS A 20 -26.88 -12.46 -6.98
C CYS A 20 -25.45 -12.26 -7.50
N LYS A 21 -25.09 -13.19 -8.38
CA LYS A 21 -24.37 -12.96 -9.63
C LYS A 21 -25.18 -12.01 -10.52
N GLU A 22 -24.62 -10.87 -10.91
CA GLU A 22 -25.01 -10.23 -12.17
C GLU A 22 -23.80 -9.52 -12.80
N GLN A 23 -23.53 -9.91 -14.03
CA GLN A 23 -22.48 -9.40 -14.89
C GLN A 23 -23.02 -8.18 -15.62
N SER A 24 -22.28 -7.08 -15.67
CA SER A 24 -22.37 -6.17 -16.80
C SER A 24 -20.99 -5.79 -17.28
N LYS A 25 -20.84 -5.90 -18.59
CA LYS A 25 -19.64 -5.99 -19.39
C LYS A 25 -19.68 -4.82 -20.38
N THR A 26 -18.53 -4.17 -20.56
CA THR A 26 -18.14 -3.39 -21.77
C THR A 26 -18.88 -2.03 -21.82
N GLU A 27 -18.23 -0.89 -22.09
CA GLU A 27 -17.42 -0.55 -23.26
C GLU A 27 -16.44 0.61 -22.98
N ALA A 28 -15.24 0.51 -23.57
CA ALA A 28 -14.49 1.67 -24.08
C ALA A 28 -15.07 2.02 -25.46
N PRO A 29 -14.96 3.27 -25.94
CA PRO A 29 -13.85 3.51 -26.88
C PRO A 29 -13.30 4.95 -26.94
N ALA A 30 -12.18 5.04 -27.68
CA ALA A 30 -11.74 6.15 -28.52
C ALA A 30 -11.00 7.34 -27.87
N GLU A 31 -9.68 7.17 -27.80
CA GLU A 31 -8.69 7.97 -28.55
C GLU A 31 -9.17 9.24 -29.27
N THR A 32 -8.55 10.39 -28.98
CA THR A 32 -8.16 11.40 -29.98
C THR A 32 -6.98 12.25 -29.44
N THR A 33 -5.82 12.06 -30.05
CA THR A 33 -4.87 13.06 -30.59
C THR A 33 -5.02 14.52 -30.14
N GLU A 34 -3.95 15.18 -29.67
CA GLU A 34 -3.13 16.05 -30.55
C GLU A 34 -1.96 16.70 -29.79
N ALA A 35 -0.78 16.65 -30.42
CA ALA A 35 0.39 17.39 -30.03
C ALA A 35 0.22 18.88 -30.38
N THR A 36 0.55 19.78 -29.46
CA THR A 36 0.75 21.20 -29.80
C THR A 36 2.14 21.64 -29.37
N ALA A 37 2.78 22.31 -30.31
CA ALA A 37 4.19 22.67 -30.36
C ALA A 37 4.55 23.87 -29.45
N ALA A 38 5.81 23.88 -28.97
CA ALA A 38 6.57 25.09 -28.64
C ALA A 38 6.83 25.92 -29.93
N PRO A 39 7.30 27.20 -29.94
CA PRO A 39 8.24 27.90 -29.02
C PRO A 39 7.89 29.44 -28.87
N PRO A 40 8.76 30.41 -28.47
CA PRO A 40 10.17 30.36 -28.09
C PRO A 40 10.55 31.09 -26.78
N ALA A 41 11.84 30.89 -26.47
CA ALA A 41 12.62 31.44 -25.37
C ALA A 41 12.56 32.96 -25.23
N ALA A 42 12.37 33.42 -24.00
CA ALA A 42 12.87 34.70 -23.53
C ALA A 42 14.10 34.41 -22.65
N ALA A 43 15.26 34.86 -23.10
CA ALA A 43 16.52 34.76 -22.35
C ALA A 43 16.50 35.75 -21.17
N PRO A 44 16.74 35.30 -19.92
CA PRO A 44 17.17 36.21 -18.87
C PRO A 44 18.68 36.47 -19.02
N ALA A 45 19.07 37.73 -18.83
CA ALA A 45 20.45 38.19 -18.82
C ALA A 45 21.29 37.38 -17.82
N ALA A 46 22.53 37.07 -18.23
CA ALA A 46 23.48 36.32 -17.42
C ALA A 46 24.02 37.18 -16.26
N ASP A 47 23.53 36.91 -15.06
CA ASP A 47 24.28 37.18 -13.82
C ASP A 47 25.45 36.19 -13.74
N PRO A 48 26.65 36.61 -13.29
CA PRO A 48 27.73 35.68 -12.98
C PRO A 48 27.35 34.85 -11.74
N ALA A 49 26.64 33.75 -11.96
CA ALA A 49 26.32 32.77 -10.94
C ALA A 49 27.61 32.14 -10.40
N LEU A 50 27.92 32.43 -9.14
CA LEU A 50 28.89 31.67 -8.36
C LEU A 50 28.38 30.22 -8.25
N THR A 51 28.98 29.30 -9.00
CA THR A 51 28.71 27.86 -8.88
C THR A 51 29.24 27.37 -7.54
N VAL A 52 28.34 27.24 -6.57
CA VAL A 52 28.55 26.43 -5.38
C VAL A 52 28.09 25.02 -5.73
N PRO A 53 28.95 23.99 -5.65
CA PRO A 53 28.53 22.61 -5.89
C PRO A 53 27.42 22.22 -4.89
N PRO A 54 26.37 21.50 -5.33
CA PRO A 54 25.32 21.07 -4.43
C PRO A 54 25.90 20.17 -3.32
N PRO A 55 25.41 20.28 -2.08
CA PRO A 55 25.87 19.40 -1.00
C PRO A 55 25.53 17.95 -1.34
N THR A 56 26.56 17.13 -1.56
CA THR A 56 26.41 15.68 -1.71
C THR A 56 26.03 15.08 -0.37
N THR A 57 24.73 14.90 -0.15
CA THR A 57 24.21 14.27 1.08
C THR A 57 24.10 12.76 0.82
N ALA A 58 24.69 11.95 1.69
CA ALA A 58 24.57 10.49 1.60
C ALA A 58 23.10 10.06 1.75
N PRO A 59 22.66 8.98 1.07
CA PRO A 59 21.29 8.49 1.20
C PRO A 59 21.01 8.01 2.63
N PRO A 60 19.79 8.22 3.15
CA PRO A 60 19.44 7.75 4.48
C PRO A 60 19.50 6.22 4.56
N THR A 61 19.87 5.72 5.73
CA THR A 61 19.84 4.28 6.02
C THR A 61 18.42 3.75 5.86
N ALA A 62 18.28 2.60 5.19
CA ALA A 62 16.98 1.96 5.03
C ALA A 62 16.43 1.48 6.37
N GLU A 63 15.13 1.69 6.58
CA GLU A 63 14.45 1.26 7.80
C GLU A 63 14.28 -0.28 7.82
N PRO A 64 14.48 -0.94 8.98
CA PRO A 64 14.33 -2.39 9.06
C PRO A 64 12.87 -2.81 8.87
N ALA A 65 12.66 -4.07 8.48
CA ALA A 65 11.32 -4.57 8.22
C ALA A 65 10.53 -4.88 9.50
N GLN A 66 11.25 -5.33 10.52
CA GLN A 66 10.75 -5.54 11.86
C GLN A 66 11.51 -4.66 12.82
N ASN A 67 10.82 -4.24 13.86
CA ASN A 67 11.44 -3.49 14.91
C ASN A 67 12.07 -4.38 16.00
N ALA A 68 12.65 -3.77 17.04
CA ALA A 68 13.34 -4.52 18.10
C ALA A 68 12.40 -5.46 18.89
N LYS A 69 11.08 -5.17 18.88
CA LYS A 69 10.04 -6.02 19.47
C LYS A 69 9.49 -7.07 18.50
N GLY A 70 10.00 -7.14 17.27
CA GLY A 70 9.54 -8.06 16.23
C GLY A 70 8.25 -7.64 15.52
N VAL A 71 7.76 -6.42 15.75
CA VAL A 71 6.57 -5.89 15.05
C VAL A 71 6.95 -5.51 13.62
N TRP A 72 6.14 -5.92 12.64
CA TRP A 72 6.33 -5.59 11.23
C TRP A 72 5.84 -4.18 10.88
N HIS A 73 6.57 -3.48 10.00
CA HIS A 73 6.18 -2.15 9.51
C HIS A 73 4.94 -2.22 8.60
N TYR A 74 4.88 -3.23 7.73
CA TYR A 74 3.72 -3.51 6.88
C TYR A 74 3.19 -4.92 7.13
N THR A 75 1.88 -5.05 7.30
CA THR A 75 1.20 -6.30 7.66
C THR A 75 0.05 -6.63 6.72
N CYS A 76 -0.30 -7.92 6.63
CA CYS A 76 -1.42 -8.34 5.80
C CYS A 76 -2.76 -8.09 6.51
N PRO A 77 -3.69 -7.30 5.91
CA PRO A 77 -5.01 -7.04 6.53
C PRO A 77 -5.89 -8.28 6.60
N LYS A 78 -5.53 -9.35 5.88
CA LYS A 78 -6.20 -10.67 5.94
C LYS A 78 -5.62 -11.58 7.03
N GLY A 79 -4.67 -11.12 7.84
CA GLY A 79 -4.11 -11.89 8.96
C GLY A 79 -3.11 -12.99 8.56
N CYS A 80 -2.55 -12.95 7.35
CA CYS A 80 -1.49 -13.87 6.97
C CYS A 80 -0.23 -13.62 7.82
N PRO A 81 0.52 -14.68 8.19
CA PRO A 81 1.76 -14.53 8.94
C PRO A 81 2.84 -13.80 8.11
N GLY A 82 3.65 -12.98 8.78
CA GLY A 82 4.73 -12.19 8.18
C GLY A 82 4.34 -10.75 7.85
N GLY A 83 5.21 -10.08 7.09
CA GLY A 83 5.07 -8.67 6.71
C GLY A 83 6.19 -8.21 5.79
N ALA A 84 6.35 -6.90 5.67
CA ALA A 84 7.45 -6.28 4.92
C ALA A 84 7.89 -4.97 5.59
N GLY A 85 9.08 -4.49 5.19
CA GLY A 85 9.58 -3.17 5.60
C GLY A 85 9.10 -2.02 4.72
N ALA A 86 8.44 -2.33 3.62
CA ALA A 86 7.89 -1.37 2.67
C ALA A 86 6.51 -1.82 2.17
N GLN A 87 5.81 -0.91 1.50
CA GLN A 87 4.58 -1.24 0.78
C GLN A 87 4.82 -2.34 -0.25
N GLY A 88 3.79 -3.16 -0.48
CA GLY A 88 3.86 -4.27 -1.42
C GLY A 88 2.71 -5.25 -1.28
N LYS A 89 2.84 -6.42 -1.90
CA LYS A 89 1.84 -7.49 -1.81
C LYS A 89 2.25 -8.52 -0.78
N CYS A 90 1.26 -9.07 -0.07
CA CYS A 90 1.46 -10.20 0.82
C CYS A 90 1.87 -11.44 0.02
N ALA A 91 3.00 -12.05 0.35
CA ALA A 91 3.50 -13.26 -0.31
C ALA A 91 2.58 -14.48 -0.18
N LYS A 92 1.60 -14.46 0.72
CA LYS A 92 0.66 -15.56 0.96
C LYS A 92 -0.64 -15.45 0.18
N CYS A 93 -1.21 -14.24 0.11
CA CYS A 93 -2.56 -14.04 -0.45
C CYS A 93 -2.63 -12.97 -1.54
N GLY A 94 -1.50 -12.37 -1.92
CA GLY A 94 -1.40 -11.37 -2.98
C GLY A 94 -2.07 -10.02 -2.67
N SER A 95 -2.70 -9.87 -1.50
CA SER A 95 -3.35 -8.61 -1.09
C SER A 95 -2.32 -7.54 -0.73
N ASP A 96 -2.68 -6.28 -0.90
CA ASP A 96 -1.87 -5.16 -0.45
C ASP A 96 -1.58 -5.24 1.06
N LEU A 97 -0.32 -4.99 1.41
CA LEU A 97 0.09 -4.85 2.80
C LEU A 97 -0.33 -3.46 3.31
N ALA A 98 -0.89 -3.43 4.51
CA ALA A 98 -1.27 -2.22 5.20
C ALA A 98 -0.14 -1.77 6.15
N HIS A 99 0.06 -0.46 6.25
CA HIS A 99 0.98 0.13 7.21
C HIS A 99 0.50 -0.18 8.64
N ASN A 100 1.43 -0.57 9.50
CA ASN A 100 1.18 -0.89 10.90
C ASN A 100 1.63 0.28 11.79
N ALA A 101 0.68 1.09 12.25
CA ALA A 101 0.98 2.22 13.13
C ALA A 101 1.68 1.83 14.44
N GLY A 102 1.46 0.60 14.93
CA GLY A 102 2.11 0.09 16.15
C GLY A 102 3.61 -0.16 16.00
N TYR A 103 4.13 -0.20 14.77
CA TYR A 103 5.56 -0.40 14.50
C TYR A 103 6.43 0.71 15.13
N HIS A 104 5.93 1.96 15.12
CA HIS A 104 6.66 3.14 15.61
C HIS A 104 6.48 3.40 17.12
N GLN A 105 5.64 2.62 17.81
CA GLN A 105 5.25 2.83 19.21
C GLN A 105 6.08 1.99 20.19
N GLN A 106 7.41 2.07 20.09
CA GLN A 106 8.34 1.17 20.78
C GLN A 106 8.89 1.75 22.07
#